data_AF-A0AA36MUW4-F1
#
_entry.id   AF-A0AA36MUW4-F1
#
_cell.length_a   1.000
_cell.length_b   1.000
_cell.length_c   1.000
_cell.angle_alpha   90.00
_cell.angle_beta   90.00
_cell.angle_gamma   90.00
#
_symmetry.space_group_name_H-M   'P 1'
#
loop_
_entity.id
_entity.type
_entity.pdbx_description
1 polymer ?
#
loop_
_entity_poly.entity_id
_entity_poly.type
_entity_poly.pdbx_seq_one_letter_code
_entity_poly.pdbx_strand_id
1 'polypeptide(L)'
;MGRSLIFQEGKCIEGDYYIVAVYDDPATCTISFSAYELENDCTYTYPLTYSQFDALFQYDSELMNPSNQDGRFHWVIERLDFVQDKRGQKVLCLGEEATAEVDDEGDLVQEKPKATSAVPANVGGKIDGATRAKLLKELDTQDDAKLHAALVKSEGARKRFIAELHAKRNLEQLKASQRLQKADEDREARLARLELIKKQQHQRAEAHKAAEEAKKSTMAQLEVLMKQKEAQAIRRLIQEKDAQDRGMGREKDAARQRRKMQERSAAEVWAIEEERALQLARKRDEQVEKRKALFLKKNRHIAEILREEKMREREYQVRLREEKDLIIQEVWKTKAQERVAHEEKQREFERLEEIREKVTVEREKRRAMDELKQITAIRKHAEEEKEATVKRREKLRKEYLLDLKVQASNRAQTAREQARRNERREQKIQEREEARLRRFRESQFMDTMRATRSTFKPDEGLEEGNEGRMQTTQMGSTGKDEGRKTVEADERRKRQAERDEKLKREEEKKGKMQQLSGKNPNLAELSRIKEWRAEDEAKKKMLEDARLKRELEREQALRDLNEAAAKREEVWNRLEVTRKEREDERQINRQKAVIERIKNMPVGGGLPNVLVY
;
A
#
# COMPACT_ATOMS: atom_id res chain seq x y z
N MET A 1 27.52 3.92 -51.64
CA MET A 1 27.45 2.81 -50.66
C MET A 1 26.51 3.25 -49.55
N GLY A 2 25.87 2.34 -48.82
CA GLY A 2 24.94 2.71 -47.75
C GLY A 2 25.66 2.77 -46.40
N ARG A 3 25.21 3.67 -45.51
CA ARG A 3 25.65 3.70 -44.11
C ARG A 3 25.22 2.42 -43.41
N SER A 4 26.15 1.76 -42.72
CA SER A 4 25.86 0.54 -41.95
C SER A 4 25.56 0.90 -40.50
N LEU A 5 24.40 0.47 -40.00
CA LEU A 5 24.11 0.44 -38.56
C LEU A 5 25.09 -0.56 -37.91
N ILE A 6 25.85 -0.11 -36.92
CA ILE A 6 26.85 -0.94 -36.23
C ILE A 6 26.56 -1.13 -34.74
N PHE A 7 25.95 -0.15 -34.08
CA PHE A 7 25.59 -0.20 -32.66
C PHE A 7 24.28 0.54 -32.40
N GLN A 8 23.52 0.15 -31.38
CA GLN A 8 22.24 0.77 -31.03
C GLN A 8 21.95 0.61 -29.53
N GLU A 9 21.58 1.71 -28.88
CA GLU A 9 21.31 1.78 -27.44
C GLU A 9 20.11 2.70 -27.16
N GLY A 10 19.46 2.55 -26.00
CA GLY A 10 18.38 3.44 -25.55
C GLY A 10 18.88 4.37 -24.45
N LYS A 11 18.57 5.67 -24.54
CA LYS A 11 19.04 6.68 -23.59
C LYS A 11 17.93 7.67 -23.21
N CYS A 12 17.91 8.10 -21.95
CA CYS A 12 17.13 9.25 -21.50
C CYS A 12 17.98 10.54 -21.62
N ILE A 13 17.44 11.60 -22.23
CA ILE A 13 18.09 12.92 -22.35
C ILE A 13 17.03 14.00 -22.05
N GLU A 14 17.33 14.96 -21.18
CA GLU A 14 16.38 15.98 -20.66
C GLU A 14 15.09 15.43 -19.99
N GLY A 15 14.90 14.11 -19.91
CA GLY A 15 13.69 13.44 -19.44
C GLY A 15 12.92 12.66 -20.52
N ASP A 16 13.26 12.85 -21.80
CA ASP A 16 12.65 12.13 -22.92
C ASP A 16 13.50 10.90 -23.29
N TYR A 17 12.84 9.83 -23.79
CA TYR A 17 13.53 8.61 -24.22
C TYR A 17 13.85 8.63 -25.72
N TYR A 18 15.14 8.50 -26.04
CA TYR A 18 15.68 8.41 -27.39
C TYR A 18 16.28 7.03 -27.65
N ILE A 19 16.13 6.55 -28.89
CA ILE A 19 16.95 5.43 -29.39
C ILE A 19 18.15 6.04 -30.10
N VAL A 20 19.36 5.77 -29.62
CA VAL A 20 20.60 6.23 -30.25
C VAL A 20 21.18 5.12 -31.12
N ALA A 21 21.25 5.38 -32.43
CA ALA A 21 21.83 4.48 -33.43
C ALA A 21 23.17 5.01 -33.93
N VAL A 22 24.17 4.14 -34.03
CA VAL A 22 25.50 4.47 -34.53
C VAL A 22 25.66 3.91 -35.93
N TYR A 23 25.87 4.81 -36.90
CA TYR A 23 26.08 4.48 -38.30
C TYR A 23 27.52 4.76 -38.72
N ASP A 24 28.18 3.76 -39.30
CA ASP A 24 29.47 3.94 -39.97
C ASP A 24 29.28 4.28 -41.46
N ASP A 25 30.06 5.22 -41.95
CA ASP A 25 30.15 5.62 -43.35
C ASP A 25 31.64 5.57 -43.81
N PRO A 26 32.15 4.38 -44.19
CA PRO A 26 33.55 4.20 -44.57
C PRO A 26 33.90 4.85 -45.92
N ALA A 27 32.92 5.42 -46.63
CA ALA A 27 33.16 6.23 -47.83
C ALA A 27 33.52 7.69 -47.49
N THR A 28 33.11 8.19 -46.32
CA THR A 28 33.45 9.54 -45.82
C THR A 28 34.35 9.52 -44.57
N CYS A 29 34.72 8.34 -44.06
CA CYS A 29 35.49 8.14 -42.83
C CYS A 29 34.83 8.82 -41.61
N THR A 30 33.51 8.70 -41.51
CA THR A 30 32.69 9.33 -40.46
C THR A 30 31.79 8.32 -39.77
N ILE A 31 31.76 8.37 -38.45
CA ILE A 31 30.77 7.70 -37.60
C ILE A 31 29.70 8.73 -37.26
N SER A 32 28.42 8.37 -37.33
CA SER A 32 27.31 9.28 -37.07
C SER A 32 26.33 8.69 -36.04
N PHE A 33 26.21 9.39 -34.91
CA PHE A 33 25.30 9.07 -33.82
C PHE A 33 23.96 9.74 -34.11
N SER A 34 22.88 8.96 -34.18
CA SER A 34 21.54 9.44 -34.55
C SER A 34 20.57 9.14 -33.42
N ALA A 35 20.11 10.17 -32.71
CA ALA A 35 19.09 10.06 -31.68
C ALA A 35 17.69 10.17 -32.32
N TYR A 36 16.90 9.11 -32.19
CA TYR A 36 15.51 9.02 -32.64
C TYR A 36 14.56 9.27 -31.46
N GLU A 37 13.72 10.28 -31.58
CA GLU A 37 12.74 10.72 -30.59
C GLU A 37 11.43 9.93 -30.74
N LEU A 38 11.06 9.15 -29.71
CA LEU A 38 9.96 8.18 -29.81
C LEU A 38 8.55 8.78 -29.93
N GLU A 39 8.36 10.06 -29.59
CA GLU A 39 7.03 10.70 -29.62
C GLU A 39 6.75 11.52 -30.89
N ASN A 40 7.80 12.06 -31.53
CA ASN A 40 7.68 13.05 -32.62
C ASN A 40 8.33 12.61 -33.95
N ASP A 41 8.86 11.39 -34.04
CA ASP A 41 9.66 10.87 -35.19
C ASP A 41 10.90 11.73 -35.56
N CYS A 42 11.26 12.70 -34.71
CA CYS A 42 12.43 13.56 -34.91
C CYS A 42 13.74 12.75 -34.86
N THR A 43 14.67 13.09 -35.74
CA THR A 43 16.01 12.47 -35.80
C THR A 43 17.08 13.55 -35.71
N TYR A 44 17.93 13.48 -34.68
CA TYR A 44 19.04 14.41 -34.47
C TYR A 44 20.37 13.68 -34.67
N THR A 45 21.25 14.22 -35.53
CA THR A 45 22.48 13.52 -35.94
C THR A 45 23.75 14.28 -35.53
N TYR A 46 24.66 13.61 -34.82
CA TYR A 46 25.98 14.10 -34.47
C TYR A 46 27.07 13.30 -35.21
N PRO A 47 27.68 13.86 -36.27
CA PRO A 47 28.74 13.21 -37.04
C PRO A 47 30.14 13.52 -36.48
N LEU A 48 30.97 12.48 -36.34
CA LEU A 48 32.39 12.56 -36.02
C LEU A 48 33.21 11.92 -37.16
N THR A 49 34.33 12.53 -37.53
CA THR A 49 35.36 11.84 -38.32
C THR A 49 36.08 10.80 -37.47
N TYR A 50 36.64 9.75 -38.09
CA TYR A 50 37.41 8.73 -37.35
C TYR A 50 38.52 9.36 -36.48
N SER A 51 39.23 10.37 -36.99
CA SER A 51 40.27 11.09 -36.24
C SER A 51 39.75 11.92 -35.06
N GLN A 52 38.51 12.44 -35.13
CA GLN A 52 37.87 13.07 -33.97
C GLN A 52 37.43 12.03 -32.95
N PHE A 53 36.89 10.89 -33.39
CA PHE A 53 36.45 9.80 -32.52
C PHE A 53 37.62 9.18 -31.75
N ASP A 54 38.75 8.87 -32.41
CA ASP A 54 39.96 8.38 -31.73
C ASP A 54 40.54 9.40 -30.73
N ALA A 55 40.46 10.70 -31.02
CA ALA A 55 40.98 11.76 -30.15
C ALA A 55 40.22 11.90 -28.82
N LEU A 56 38.97 11.41 -28.72
CA LEU A 56 38.23 11.38 -27.45
C LEU A 56 38.86 10.43 -26.43
N PHE A 57 39.44 9.32 -26.88
CA PHE A 57 39.94 8.24 -26.02
C PHE A 57 41.46 8.29 -25.77
N GLN A 58 42.15 9.33 -26.25
CA GLN A 58 43.62 9.45 -26.16
C GLN A 58 44.18 9.52 -24.72
N TYR A 59 43.31 9.76 -23.73
CA TYR A 59 43.67 9.83 -22.31
C TYR A 59 43.04 8.71 -21.46
N ASP A 60 42.24 7.82 -22.05
CA ASP A 60 41.60 6.70 -21.37
C ASP A 60 42.32 5.39 -21.73
N SER A 61 43.00 4.77 -20.78
CA SER A 61 43.81 3.57 -21.04
C SER A 61 43.00 2.32 -21.38
N GLU A 62 41.71 2.26 -21.05
CA GLU A 62 40.86 1.10 -21.34
C GLU A 62 40.12 1.27 -22.67
N LEU A 63 39.68 2.50 -22.98
CA LEU A 63 39.04 2.84 -24.25
C LEU A 63 40.02 3.20 -25.37
N MET A 64 41.31 3.42 -25.10
CA MET A 64 42.32 3.57 -26.15
C MET A 64 42.47 2.29 -27.02
N ASN A 65 42.11 1.11 -26.50
CA ASN A 65 42.23 -0.16 -27.24
C ASN A 65 41.23 -0.28 -28.41
N PRO A 66 41.68 -0.38 -29.68
CA PRO A 66 40.80 -0.47 -30.85
C PRO A 66 39.89 -1.70 -30.91
N SER A 67 40.13 -2.73 -30.09
CA SER A 67 39.25 -3.91 -30.02
C SER A 67 37.99 -3.68 -29.16
N ASN A 68 37.91 -2.59 -28.41
CA ASN A 68 36.75 -2.25 -27.56
C ASN A 68 35.86 -1.19 -28.23
N GLN A 69 35.31 -1.52 -29.40
CA GLN A 69 34.49 -0.57 -30.18
C GLN A 69 33.17 -0.26 -29.47
N ASP A 70 32.49 -1.28 -28.95
CA ASP A 70 31.21 -1.13 -28.23
C ASP A 70 31.34 -0.21 -27.00
N GLY A 71 32.40 -0.37 -26.19
CA GLY A 71 32.66 0.50 -25.04
C GLY A 71 32.93 1.96 -25.44
N ARG A 72 33.58 2.20 -26.59
CA ARG A 72 33.76 3.55 -27.15
C ARG A 72 32.44 4.16 -27.64
N PHE A 73 31.57 3.37 -28.25
CA PHE A 73 30.24 3.86 -28.66
C PHE A 73 29.39 4.22 -27.45
N HIS A 74 29.35 3.34 -26.45
CA HIS A 74 28.66 3.56 -25.17
C HIS A 74 29.15 4.83 -24.46
N TRP A 75 30.47 5.03 -24.31
CA TRP A 75 31.05 6.23 -23.69
C TRP A 75 30.64 7.54 -24.39
N VAL A 76 30.53 7.52 -25.72
CA VAL A 76 30.01 8.68 -26.47
C VAL A 76 28.52 8.86 -26.20
N ILE A 77 27.74 7.78 -26.22
CA ILE A 77 26.29 7.79 -25.98
C ILE A 77 25.96 8.34 -24.58
N GLU A 78 26.65 7.90 -23.51
CA GLU A 78 26.59 8.48 -22.16
C GLU A 78 26.73 10.01 -22.14
N ARG A 79 27.52 10.59 -23.05
CA ARG A 79 27.86 12.02 -23.10
C ARG A 79 27.07 12.82 -24.14
N LEU A 80 26.18 12.19 -24.92
CA LEU A 80 25.30 12.91 -25.84
C LEU A 80 24.24 13.74 -25.10
N ASP A 81 24.18 15.04 -25.41
CA ASP A 81 23.24 16.02 -24.81
C ASP A 81 22.69 16.98 -25.88
N PHE A 82 21.67 17.76 -25.55
CA PHE A 82 21.06 18.76 -26.46
C PHE A 82 21.46 20.19 -26.12
N VAL A 83 22.01 20.90 -27.12
CA VAL A 83 22.22 22.35 -27.07
C VAL A 83 21.31 23.03 -28.09
N GLN A 84 20.74 24.17 -27.69
CA GLN A 84 19.96 25.01 -28.61
C GLN A 84 20.92 25.82 -29.50
N ASP A 85 20.84 25.64 -30.82
CA ASP A 85 21.53 26.54 -31.76
C ASP A 85 21.02 27.98 -31.62
N LYS A 86 21.75 28.94 -32.19
CA LYS A 86 21.41 30.38 -32.30
C LYS A 86 20.05 30.66 -32.96
N ARG A 87 19.38 29.64 -33.50
CA ARG A 87 18.02 29.66 -34.07
C ARG A 87 16.94 29.05 -33.17
N GLY A 88 17.28 28.57 -31.98
CA GLY A 88 16.36 27.92 -31.04
C GLY A 88 16.00 26.47 -31.36
N GLN A 89 16.77 25.80 -32.24
CA GLN A 89 16.57 24.39 -32.59
C GLN A 89 17.44 23.49 -31.71
N LYS A 90 16.90 22.38 -31.18
CA LYS A 90 17.69 21.34 -30.50
C LYS A 90 18.72 20.76 -31.48
N VAL A 91 19.99 20.74 -31.10
CA VAL A 91 21.09 20.09 -31.83
C VAL A 91 21.83 19.17 -30.87
N LEU A 92 22.10 17.95 -31.33
CA LEU A 92 22.81 16.92 -30.56
C LEU A 92 24.31 17.25 -30.50
N CYS A 93 24.90 17.24 -29.31
CA CYS A 93 26.31 17.51 -29.07
C CYS A 93 26.90 16.56 -28.01
N LEU A 94 28.21 16.66 -27.77
CA LEU A 94 28.93 15.88 -26.76
C LEU A 94 29.29 16.77 -25.56
N GLY A 95 28.87 16.36 -24.36
CA GLY A 95 29.24 16.99 -23.09
C GLY A 95 30.62 16.54 -22.57
N GLU A 96 31.21 17.33 -21.67
CA GLU A 96 32.47 17.00 -20.99
C GLU A 96 32.27 15.96 -19.88
N GLU A 97 31.14 16.03 -19.18
CA GLU A 97 30.68 15.04 -18.20
C GLU A 97 29.62 14.12 -18.83
N ALA A 98 29.48 12.88 -18.34
CA ALA A 98 28.35 12.03 -18.71
C ALA A 98 27.05 12.72 -18.29
N THR A 99 26.04 12.72 -19.15
CA THR A 99 24.72 13.26 -18.75
C THR A 99 24.22 12.42 -17.59
N ALA A 100 23.85 13.06 -16.48
CA ALA A 100 23.32 12.34 -15.33
C ALA A 100 22.15 11.45 -15.77
N GLU A 101 22.32 10.13 -15.67
CA GLU A 101 21.21 9.21 -15.87
C GLU A 101 20.12 9.58 -14.86
N VAL A 102 18.91 9.81 -15.36
CA VAL A 102 17.74 10.06 -14.50
C VAL A 102 17.28 8.71 -13.96
N ASP A 103 18.06 8.20 -13.00
CA ASP A 103 17.72 7.05 -12.19
C ASP A 103 16.36 7.29 -11.53
N ASP A 104 15.37 6.46 -11.87
CA ASP A 104 13.98 6.55 -11.37
C ASP A 104 13.87 6.20 -9.86
N GLU A 105 15.02 6.05 -9.20
CA GLU A 105 15.23 5.87 -7.75
C GLU A 105 16.23 6.92 -7.17
N GLY A 106 16.34 8.10 -7.80
CA GLY A 106 17.36 9.13 -7.52
C GLY A 106 16.92 10.60 -7.27
N ASP A 107 15.66 10.87 -6.89
CA ASP A 107 15.06 12.22 -6.69
C ASP A 107 15.68 13.03 -5.52
N LEU A 108 16.94 13.43 -5.66
CA LEU A 108 17.67 14.32 -4.77
C LEU A 108 17.57 15.76 -5.27
N VAL A 109 16.64 16.53 -4.68
CA VAL A 109 16.43 17.95 -5.00
C VAL A 109 17.67 18.78 -4.63
N GLN A 110 18.62 18.90 -5.56
CA GLN A 110 19.61 19.98 -5.53
C GLN A 110 18.94 21.26 -6.06
N GLU A 111 18.40 22.07 -5.15
CA GLU A 111 18.04 23.44 -5.49
C GLU A 111 19.26 24.17 -6.06
N LYS A 112 19.10 24.79 -7.23
CA LYS A 112 20.14 25.64 -7.83
C LYS A 112 20.62 26.66 -6.78
N PRO A 113 21.93 26.76 -6.49
CA PRO A 113 22.42 27.72 -5.51
C PRO A 113 22.12 29.14 -5.99
N LYS A 114 21.11 29.78 -5.40
CA LYS A 114 20.84 31.21 -5.59
C LYS A 114 22.09 31.98 -5.21
N ALA A 115 22.58 32.81 -6.13
CA ALA A 115 23.79 33.60 -5.94
C ALA A 115 23.69 34.48 -4.68
N THR A 116 24.26 34.00 -3.57
CA THR A 116 24.49 34.82 -2.38
C THR A 116 25.56 35.85 -2.73
N SER A 117 25.19 37.13 -2.76
CA SER A 117 26.13 38.23 -2.96
C SER A 117 27.29 38.10 -1.97
N ALA A 118 28.52 38.09 -2.48
CA ALA A 118 29.71 37.86 -1.66
C ALA A 118 29.81 38.91 -0.53
N VAL A 119 29.68 38.45 0.72
CA VAL A 119 30.05 39.24 1.90
C VAL A 119 31.56 39.04 2.09
N PRO A 120 32.41 40.07 1.89
CA PRO A 120 33.86 39.90 2.04
C PRO A 120 34.21 39.62 3.51
N ALA A 121 34.82 38.46 3.74
CA ALA A 121 35.21 37.99 5.07
C ALA A 121 36.44 38.74 5.62
N ASN A 122 36.33 40.04 5.89
CA ASN A 122 37.48 40.84 6.34
C ASN A 122 37.12 42.06 7.22
N VAL A 123 36.39 41.86 8.32
CA VAL A 123 36.23 42.89 9.38
C VAL A 123 36.41 42.28 10.78
N GLY A 124 37.66 42.12 11.21
CA GLY A 124 38.02 41.91 12.62
C GLY A 124 37.91 43.18 13.47
N GLY A 125 36.89 44.00 13.20
CA GLY A 125 36.70 45.35 13.75
C GLY A 125 35.76 45.36 14.95
N LYS A 126 36.03 46.24 15.92
CA LYS A 126 35.16 46.45 17.07
C LYS A 126 33.81 47.01 16.59
N ILE A 127 32.72 46.29 16.86
CA ILE A 127 31.36 46.77 16.60
C ILE A 127 31.14 48.04 17.43
N ASP A 128 30.81 49.14 16.75
CA ASP A 128 30.59 50.43 17.39
C ASP A 128 29.38 50.41 18.37
N GLY A 129 29.43 51.26 19.39
CA GLY A 129 28.39 51.36 20.41
C GLY A 129 27.01 51.66 19.81
N ALA A 130 26.94 52.50 18.76
CA ALA A 130 25.69 52.85 18.10
C ALA A 130 25.09 51.68 17.30
N THR A 131 25.91 50.89 16.60
CA THR A 131 25.41 49.69 15.88
C THR A 131 25.05 48.57 16.85
N ARG A 132 25.80 48.39 17.95
CA ARG A 132 25.42 47.43 19.00
C ARG A 132 24.11 47.81 19.68
N ALA A 133 23.88 49.10 19.95
CA ALA A 133 22.62 49.59 20.51
C ALA A 133 21.45 49.44 19.53
N LYS A 134 21.66 49.67 18.23
CA LYS A 134 20.64 49.40 17.19
C LYS A 134 20.25 47.93 17.13
N LEU A 135 21.23 47.03 17.03
CA LEU A 135 20.99 45.58 16.94
C LEU A 135 20.29 45.03 18.17
N LEU A 136 20.63 45.51 19.38
CA LEU A 136 19.90 45.17 20.60
C LEU A 136 18.44 45.65 20.54
N LYS A 137 18.17 46.84 20.01
CA LYS A 137 16.81 47.39 19.88
C LYS A 137 15.98 46.71 18.78
N GLU A 138 16.62 46.23 17.72
CA GLU A 138 15.99 45.38 16.70
C GLU A 138 15.69 43.99 17.26
N LEU A 139 16.58 43.41 18.08
CA LEU A 139 16.34 42.14 18.77
C LEU A 139 15.14 42.25 19.74
N ASP A 140 15.07 43.32 20.52
CA ASP A 140 14.00 43.65 21.48
C ASP A 140 12.66 44.00 20.78
N THR A 141 12.64 44.12 19.45
CA THR A 141 11.44 44.36 18.63
C THR A 141 11.13 43.23 17.63
N GLN A 142 11.86 42.12 17.67
CA GLN A 142 11.43 40.89 16.99
C GLN A 142 10.25 40.29 17.77
N ASP A 143 9.04 40.37 17.21
CA ASP A 143 7.87 39.68 17.76
C ASP A 143 8.17 38.18 17.94
N ASP A 144 8.35 37.73 19.17
CA ASP A 144 8.39 36.30 19.53
C ASP A 144 7.18 35.56 18.95
N ALA A 145 6.02 36.22 18.90
CA ALA A 145 4.81 35.69 18.27
C ALA A 145 4.98 35.41 16.76
N LYS A 146 5.72 36.23 16.01
CA LYS A 146 6.03 35.98 14.59
C LYS A 146 7.08 34.88 14.44
N LEU A 147 8.12 34.89 15.28
CA LEU A 147 9.19 33.89 15.25
C LEU A 147 8.65 32.50 15.61
N HIS A 148 7.81 32.40 16.65
CA HIS A 148 7.13 31.17 17.05
C HIS A 148 6.07 30.73 16.03
N ALA A 149 5.39 31.66 15.33
CA ALA A 149 4.49 31.32 14.22
C ALA A 149 5.25 30.81 12.98
N ALA A 150 6.45 31.33 12.69
CA ALA A 150 7.33 30.80 11.66
C ALA A 150 7.82 29.39 12.02
N LEU A 151 8.20 29.16 13.28
CA LEU A 151 8.57 27.84 13.81
C LEU A 151 7.43 26.81 13.74
N VAL A 152 6.20 27.20 14.09
CA VAL A 152 5.04 26.30 13.96
C VAL A 152 4.71 26.00 12.49
N LYS A 153 4.93 26.96 11.57
CA LYS A 153 4.80 26.72 10.12
C LYS A 153 5.90 25.80 9.58
N SER A 154 7.15 25.95 10.01
CA SER A 154 8.25 25.07 9.58
C SER A 154 8.14 23.67 10.21
N GLU A 155 7.65 23.52 11.44
CA GLU A 155 7.25 22.22 11.98
C GLU A 155 6.11 21.58 11.18
N GLY A 156 5.09 22.35 10.80
CA GLY A 156 3.99 21.88 9.97
C GLY A 156 4.47 21.39 8.60
N ALA A 157 5.36 22.13 7.96
CA ALA A 157 6.02 21.72 6.72
C ALA A 157 6.88 20.46 6.91
N ARG A 158 7.70 20.41 7.97
CA ARG A 158 8.54 19.24 8.31
C ARG A 158 7.71 17.98 8.57
N LYS A 159 6.57 18.10 9.27
CA LYS A 159 5.64 16.99 9.54
C LYS A 159 4.99 16.48 8.25
N ARG A 160 4.62 17.38 7.32
CA ARG A 160 4.13 16.99 5.98
C ARG A 160 5.21 16.30 5.15
N PHE A 161 6.40 16.89 5.06
CA PHE A 161 7.55 16.32 4.34
C PHE A 161 7.93 14.93 4.86
N ILE A 162 7.98 14.73 6.19
CA ILE A 162 8.24 13.41 6.78
C ILE A 162 7.12 12.41 6.44
N ALA A 163 5.84 12.82 6.51
CA ALA A 163 4.72 11.95 6.14
C ALA A 163 4.73 11.60 4.63
N GLU A 164 5.10 12.54 3.77
CA GLU A 164 5.28 12.33 2.33
C GLU A 164 6.46 11.40 2.02
N LEU A 165 7.58 11.53 2.73
CA LEU A 165 8.74 10.65 2.61
C LEU A 165 8.39 9.22 3.06
N HIS A 166 7.62 9.06 4.15
CA HIS A 166 7.05 7.76 4.53
C HIS A 166 6.05 7.23 3.48
N ALA A 167 5.25 8.08 2.85
CA ALA A 167 4.33 7.67 1.79
C ALA A 167 5.09 7.21 0.52
N LYS A 168 6.11 7.96 0.08
CA LYS A 168 7.02 7.56 -1.02
C LYS A 168 7.66 6.20 -0.71
N ARG A 169 8.26 6.03 0.48
CA ARG A 169 8.88 4.76 0.91
C ARG A 169 7.89 3.59 0.98
N ASN A 170 6.66 3.81 1.44
CA ASN A 170 5.64 2.76 1.48
C ASN A 170 5.19 2.36 0.05
N LEU A 171 5.07 3.32 -0.86
CA LEU A 171 4.76 3.10 -2.28
C LEU A 171 5.90 2.37 -3.00
N GLU A 172 7.15 2.72 -2.70
CA GLU A 172 8.36 2.05 -3.15
C GLU A 172 8.43 0.59 -2.65
N GLN A 173 8.15 0.34 -1.36
CA GLN A 173 8.05 -1.02 -0.82
C GLN A 173 6.93 -1.84 -1.49
N LEU A 174 5.80 -1.20 -1.81
CA LEU A 174 4.73 -1.83 -2.59
C LEU A 174 5.18 -2.15 -4.02
N LYS A 175 5.85 -1.22 -4.74
CA LYS A 175 6.48 -1.47 -6.05
C LYS A 175 7.46 -2.65 -5.97
N ALA A 176 8.33 -2.70 -4.97
CA ALA A 176 9.27 -3.79 -4.76
C ALA A 176 8.55 -5.14 -4.51
N SER A 177 7.49 -5.16 -3.70
CA SER A 177 6.69 -6.37 -3.48
C SER A 177 5.98 -6.85 -4.76
N GLN A 178 5.54 -5.93 -5.63
CA GLN A 178 4.94 -6.26 -6.94
C GLN A 178 5.99 -6.77 -7.94
N ARG A 179 7.19 -6.16 -7.98
CA ARG A 179 8.34 -6.67 -8.74
C ARG A 179 8.66 -8.12 -8.33
N LEU A 180 8.64 -8.43 -7.03
CA LEU A 180 8.87 -9.78 -6.50
C LEU A 180 7.74 -10.76 -6.86
N GLN A 181 6.48 -10.38 -6.62
CA GLN A 181 5.31 -11.21 -6.96
C GLN A 181 5.29 -11.57 -8.45
N LYS A 182 5.53 -10.60 -9.34
CA LYS A 182 5.60 -10.85 -10.78
C LYS A 182 6.74 -11.80 -11.16
N ALA A 183 7.88 -11.73 -10.48
CA ALA A 183 9.00 -12.65 -10.72
C ALA A 183 8.68 -14.10 -10.29
N ASP A 184 7.93 -14.27 -9.20
CA ASP A 184 7.43 -15.59 -8.78
C ASP A 184 6.30 -16.09 -9.69
N GLU A 185 5.37 -15.24 -10.16
CA GLU A 185 4.37 -15.58 -11.18
C GLU A 185 5.01 -16.04 -12.50
N ASP A 186 6.02 -15.32 -13.00
CA ASP A 186 6.79 -15.72 -14.18
C ASP A 186 7.54 -17.05 -13.97
N ARG A 187 7.99 -17.32 -12.74
CA ARG A 187 8.65 -18.57 -12.36
C ARG A 187 7.67 -19.74 -12.32
N GLU A 188 6.48 -19.56 -11.74
CA GLU A 188 5.41 -20.55 -11.75
C GLU A 188 4.91 -20.80 -13.18
N ALA A 189 4.75 -19.76 -14.00
CA ALA A 189 4.39 -19.89 -15.41
C ALA A 189 5.44 -20.67 -16.22
N ARG A 190 6.74 -20.47 -15.95
CA ARG A 190 7.83 -21.27 -16.54
C ARG A 190 7.76 -22.74 -16.09
N LEU A 191 7.50 -23.01 -14.81
CA LEU A 191 7.34 -24.37 -14.29
C LEU A 191 6.12 -25.08 -14.88
N ALA A 192 4.97 -24.40 -14.98
CA ALA A 192 3.76 -24.92 -15.61
C ALA A 192 3.95 -25.24 -17.10
N ARG A 193 4.69 -24.39 -17.85
CA ARG A 193 5.08 -24.68 -19.23
C ARG A 193 6.00 -25.91 -19.33
N LEU A 194 6.98 -26.05 -18.42
CA LEU A 194 7.86 -27.23 -18.37
C LEU A 194 7.09 -28.51 -18.02
N GLU A 195 6.09 -28.44 -17.13
CA GLU A 195 5.19 -29.57 -16.88
C GLU A 195 4.35 -29.94 -18.10
N LEU A 196 3.79 -28.95 -18.81
CA LEU A 196 3.01 -29.19 -20.02
C LEU A 196 3.87 -29.88 -21.09
N ILE A 197 5.12 -29.43 -21.27
CA ILE A 197 6.09 -30.05 -22.17
C ILE A 197 6.40 -31.49 -21.75
N LYS A 198 6.65 -31.76 -20.45
CA LYS A 198 6.84 -33.13 -19.92
C LYS A 198 5.62 -34.02 -20.17
N LYS A 199 4.40 -33.52 -19.94
CA LYS A 199 3.13 -34.23 -20.18
C LYS A 199 2.96 -34.56 -21.67
N GLN A 200 3.25 -33.62 -22.57
CA GLN A 200 3.23 -33.86 -24.02
C GLN A 200 4.32 -34.85 -24.48
N GLN A 201 5.53 -34.78 -23.92
CA GLN A 201 6.61 -35.74 -24.21
C GLN A 201 6.24 -37.16 -23.75
N HIS A 202 5.62 -37.30 -22.57
CA HIS A 202 5.13 -38.59 -22.07
C HIS A 202 4.07 -39.18 -23.01
N GLN A 203 3.05 -38.39 -23.37
CA GLN A 203 2.00 -38.81 -24.31
C GLN A 203 2.55 -39.20 -25.69
N ARG A 204 3.56 -38.48 -26.21
CA ARG A 204 4.25 -38.84 -27.46
C ARG A 204 5.03 -40.16 -27.33
N ALA A 205 5.68 -40.41 -26.19
CA ALA A 205 6.40 -41.66 -25.93
C ALA A 205 5.44 -42.85 -25.78
N GLU A 206 4.30 -42.66 -25.12
CA GLU A 206 3.23 -43.67 -25.01
C GLU A 206 2.61 -43.98 -26.38
N ALA A 207 2.31 -42.95 -27.19
CA ALA A 207 1.83 -43.12 -28.55
C ALA A 207 2.85 -43.87 -29.45
N HIS A 208 4.15 -43.61 -29.29
CA HIS A 208 5.19 -44.35 -30.02
C HIS A 208 5.28 -45.82 -29.59
N LYS A 209 5.18 -46.12 -28.29
CA LYS A 209 5.12 -47.50 -27.77
C LYS A 209 3.90 -48.25 -28.33
N ALA A 210 2.72 -47.66 -28.26
CA ALA A 210 1.49 -48.25 -28.81
C ALA A 210 1.59 -48.47 -30.33
N ALA A 211 2.21 -47.55 -31.07
CA ALA A 211 2.46 -47.71 -32.51
C ALA A 211 3.50 -48.81 -32.81
N GLU A 212 4.51 -49.00 -31.96
CA GLU A 212 5.44 -50.13 -32.07
C GLU A 212 4.77 -51.47 -31.74
N GLU A 213 3.91 -51.52 -30.73
CA GLU A 213 3.16 -52.73 -30.36
C GLU A 213 2.17 -53.13 -31.45
N ALA A 214 1.49 -52.15 -32.07
CA ALA A 214 0.68 -52.37 -33.27
C ALA A 214 1.52 -52.89 -34.47
N LYS A 215 2.71 -52.32 -34.71
CA LYS A 215 3.65 -52.82 -35.73
C LYS A 215 4.11 -54.25 -35.44
N LYS A 216 4.47 -54.58 -34.19
CA LYS A 216 4.85 -55.95 -33.77
C LYS A 216 3.70 -56.94 -33.97
N SER A 217 2.47 -56.55 -33.62
CA SER A 217 1.25 -57.34 -33.85
C SER A 217 0.98 -57.60 -35.34
N THR A 218 1.05 -56.57 -36.19
CA THR A 218 0.88 -56.73 -37.64
C THR A 218 1.99 -57.54 -38.31
N MET A 219 3.26 -57.41 -37.86
CA MET A 219 4.34 -58.29 -38.32
C MET A 219 4.12 -59.75 -37.92
N ALA A 220 3.66 -60.02 -36.68
CA ALA A 220 3.32 -61.38 -36.25
C ALA A 220 2.19 -62.00 -37.08
N GLN A 221 1.17 -61.22 -37.46
CA GLN A 221 0.11 -61.65 -38.37
C GLN A 221 0.65 -61.97 -39.78
N LEU A 222 1.55 -61.14 -40.31
CA LEU A 222 2.20 -61.37 -41.61
C LEU A 222 3.10 -62.62 -41.60
N GLU A 223 3.85 -62.86 -40.51
CA GLU A 223 4.64 -64.09 -40.35
C GLU A 223 3.77 -65.35 -40.37
N VAL A 224 2.62 -65.34 -39.70
CA VAL A 224 1.68 -66.47 -39.73
C VAL A 224 1.15 -66.71 -41.14
N LEU A 225 0.82 -65.66 -41.89
CA LEU A 225 0.39 -65.76 -43.29
C LEU A 225 1.50 -66.25 -44.22
N MET A 226 2.77 -65.86 -43.98
CA MET A 226 3.92 -66.40 -44.73
C MET A 226 4.11 -67.89 -44.46
N LYS A 227 4.16 -68.30 -43.18
CA LYS A 227 4.32 -69.70 -42.78
C LYS A 227 3.18 -70.59 -43.33
N GLN A 228 1.96 -70.07 -43.44
CA GLN A 228 0.85 -70.74 -44.12
C GLN A 228 1.06 -70.90 -45.64
N LYS A 229 1.56 -69.86 -46.33
CA LYS A 229 1.89 -69.94 -47.77
C LYS A 229 3.04 -70.89 -48.05
N GLU A 230 4.09 -70.87 -47.25
CA GLU A 230 5.22 -71.80 -47.32
C GLU A 230 4.76 -73.25 -47.13
N ALA A 231 3.93 -73.52 -46.11
CA ALA A 231 3.34 -74.84 -45.89
C ALA A 231 2.41 -75.31 -47.04
N GLN A 232 1.78 -74.40 -47.78
CA GLN A 232 1.03 -74.73 -48.99
C GLN A 232 1.94 -75.00 -50.20
N ALA A 233 3.02 -74.23 -50.37
CA ALA A 233 4.00 -74.45 -51.44
C ALA A 233 4.71 -75.81 -51.28
N ILE A 234 5.11 -76.16 -50.06
CA ILE A 234 5.71 -77.47 -49.74
C ILE A 234 4.74 -78.62 -50.08
N ARG A 235 3.44 -78.48 -49.77
CA ARG A 235 2.42 -79.49 -50.14
C ARG A 235 2.28 -79.67 -51.65
N ARG A 236 2.37 -78.57 -52.43
CA ARG A 236 2.35 -78.65 -53.91
C ARG A 236 3.58 -79.38 -54.46
N LEU A 237 4.78 -79.03 -53.99
CA LEU A 237 6.02 -79.70 -54.41
C LEU A 237 6.03 -81.20 -54.08
N ILE A 238 5.45 -81.59 -52.93
CA ILE A 238 5.27 -83.02 -52.59
C ILE A 238 4.30 -83.69 -53.58
N GLN A 239 3.17 -83.05 -53.90
CA GLN A 239 2.20 -83.58 -54.87
C GLN A 239 2.76 -83.68 -56.30
N GLU A 240 3.60 -82.72 -56.72
CA GLU A 240 4.31 -82.76 -58.01
C GLU A 240 5.35 -83.89 -58.04
N LYS A 241 6.11 -84.10 -56.96
CA LYS A 241 7.07 -85.21 -56.87
C LYS A 241 6.36 -86.57 -56.86
N ASP A 242 5.29 -86.71 -56.08
CA ASP A 242 4.45 -87.92 -56.05
C ASP A 242 3.76 -88.17 -57.41
N ALA A 243 3.59 -87.16 -58.26
CA ALA A 243 3.13 -87.34 -59.64
C ALA A 243 4.27 -87.82 -60.57
N GLN A 244 5.48 -87.27 -60.42
CA GLN A 244 6.66 -87.67 -61.21
C GLN A 244 7.14 -89.09 -60.88
N ASP A 245 7.24 -89.46 -59.59
CA ASP A 245 7.73 -90.78 -59.16
C ASP A 245 6.78 -91.93 -59.53
N ARG A 246 5.51 -91.65 -59.87
CA ARG A 246 4.57 -92.63 -60.45
C ARG A 246 4.82 -92.94 -61.93
N GLY A 247 5.68 -92.18 -62.62
CA GLY A 247 5.81 -92.21 -64.09
C GLY A 247 6.91 -93.11 -64.69
N MET A 248 7.84 -93.66 -63.90
CA MET A 248 9.07 -94.30 -64.43
C MET A 248 9.33 -95.72 -63.92
N GLY A 249 8.39 -96.63 -64.17
CA GLY A 249 8.55 -98.06 -63.93
C GLY A 249 9.05 -98.83 -65.17
N ARG A 250 10.02 -99.73 -64.97
CA ARG A 250 10.48 -100.78 -65.92
C ARG A 250 11.09 -100.34 -67.26
N GLU A 251 12.36 -99.92 -67.25
CA GLU A 251 13.38 -100.36 -68.22
C GLU A 251 14.78 -99.83 -67.84
N LYS A 252 15.58 -100.58 -67.07
CA LYS A 252 17.03 -100.29 -66.89
C LYS A 252 17.91 -101.35 -66.21
N ASP A 253 17.40 -102.48 -65.75
CA ASP A 253 18.12 -103.29 -64.76
C ASP A 253 19.37 -104.04 -65.28
N ALA A 254 19.48 -104.32 -66.58
CA ALA A 254 20.73 -104.81 -67.19
C ALA A 254 21.84 -103.73 -67.24
N ALA A 255 21.49 -102.51 -67.67
CA ALA A 255 22.42 -101.38 -67.71
C ALA A 255 22.85 -100.95 -66.30
N ARG A 256 21.94 -101.02 -65.33
CA ARG A 256 22.18 -100.69 -63.91
C ARG A 256 23.28 -101.51 -63.25
N GLN A 257 23.64 -102.71 -63.71
CA GLN A 257 24.74 -103.47 -63.08
C GLN A 257 26.13 -102.95 -63.52
N ARG A 258 26.32 -102.66 -64.82
CA ARG A 258 27.58 -102.06 -65.29
C ARG A 258 27.71 -100.61 -64.81
N ARG A 259 26.60 -99.87 -64.78
CA ARG A 259 26.55 -98.57 -64.10
C ARG A 259 26.85 -98.71 -62.60
N LYS A 260 26.23 -99.62 -61.83
CA LYS A 260 26.57 -99.84 -60.41
C LYS A 260 28.04 -100.11 -60.13
N MET A 261 28.78 -100.77 -61.04
CA MET A 261 30.24 -100.93 -60.89
C MET A 261 30.96 -99.57 -61.00
N GLN A 262 30.70 -98.81 -62.08
CA GLN A 262 31.34 -97.51 -62.30
C GLN A 262 30.85 -96.43 -61.32
N GLU A 263 29.58 -96.47 -60.94
CA GLU A 263 28.93 -95.63 -59.93
C GLU A 263 29.42 -95.97 -58.51
N ARG A 264 29.86 -97.21 -58.23
CA ARG A 264 30.57 -97.54 -56.98
C ARG A 264 31.95 -96.93 -56.96
N SER A 265 32.78 -97.15 -57.99
CA SER A 265 34.10 -96.51 -58.06
C SER A 265 34.02 -94.97 -58.09
N ALA A 266 32.99 -94.42 -58.73
CA ALA A 266 32.76 -92.97 -58.74
C ALA A 266 32.22 -92.46 -57.40
N ALA A 267 31.35 -93.22 -56.70
CA ALA A 267 30.90 -92.88 -55.36
C ALA A 267 32.00 -93.06 -54.30
N GLU A 268 32.94 -93.99 -54.48
CA GLU A 268 34.12 -94.14 -53.63
C GLU A 268 35.09 -92.96 -53.82
N VAL A 269 35.40 -92.58 -55.07
CA VAL A 269 36.17 -91.36 -55.36
C VAL A 269 35.45 -90.10 -54.84
N TRP A 270 34.14 -89.98 -55.10
CA TRP A 270 33.35 -88.84 -54.65
C TRP A 270 33.20 -88.78 -53.12
N ALA A 271 33.11 -89.92 -52.43
CA ALA A 271 33.13 -89.96 -50.97
C ALA A 271 34.51 -89.58 -50.40
N ILE A 272 35.61 -89.98 -51.04
CA ILE A 272 36.96 -89.52 -50.68
C ILE A 272 37.12 -88.01 -50.90
N GLU A 273 36.55 -87.47 -51.98
CA GLU A 273 36.51 -86.02 -52.24
C GLU A 273 35.59 -85.28 -51.27
N GLU A 274 34.43 -85.84 -50.91
CA GLU A 274 33.49 -85.29 -49.94
C GLU A 274 34.09 -85.32 -48.52
N GLU A 275 34.71 -86.41 -48.09
CA GLU A 275 35.46 -86.48 -46.83
C GLU A 275 36.59 -85.44 -46.80
N ARG A 276 37.34 -85.27 -47.91
CA ARG A 276 38.39 -84.26 -48.01
C ARG A 276 37.82 -82.83 -47.97
N ALA A 277 36.68 -82.60 -48.60
CA ALA A 277 35.95 -81.33 -48.54
C ALA A 277 35.40 -81.04 -47.14
N LEU A 278 34.84 -82.04 -46.46
CA LEU A 278 34.36 -81.96 -45.08
C LEU A 278 35.50 -81.72 -44.08
N GLN A 279 36.67 -82.35 -44.28
CA GLN A 279 37.88 -82.06 -43.49
C GLN A 279 38.37 -80.62 -43.69
N LEU A 280 38.31 -80.09 -44.92
CA LEU A 280 38.64 -78.70 -45.21
C LEU A 280 37.58 -77.72 -44.68
N ALA A 281 36.30 -78.07 -44.69
CA ALA A 281 35.22 -77.33 -44.08
C ALA A 281 35.41 -77.23 -42.55
N ARG A 282 35.57 -78.38 -41.86
CA ARG A 282 35.87 -78.43 -40.42
C ARG A 282 37.09 -77.58 -40.04
N LYS A 283 38.17 -77.62 -40.84
CA LYS A 283 39.36 -76.77 -40.62
C LYS A 283 39.09 -75.27 -40.81
N ARG A 284 38.18 -74.88 -41.71
CA ARG A 284 37.71 -73.48 -41.86
C ARG A 284 36.82 -73.09 -40.69
N ASP A 285 35.88 -73.93 -40.29
CA ASP A 285 34.96 -73.68 -39.19
C ASP A 285 35.70 -73.56 -37.86
N GLU A 286 36.67 -74.43 -37.58
CA GLU A 286 37.59 -74.30 -36.44
C GLU A 286 38.34 -72.96 -36.44
N GLN A 287 38.81 -72.48 -37.60
CA GLN A 287 39.49 -71.18 -37.69
C GLN A 287 38.51 -70.01 -37.46
N VAL A 288 37.27 -70.14 -37.94
CA VAL A 288 36.19 -69.18 -37.68
C VAL A 288 35.80 -69.18 -36.20
N GLU A 289 35.70 -70.33 -35.55
CA GLU A 289 35.47 -70.51 -34.11
C GLU A 289 36.61 -69.88 -33.29
N LYS A 290 37.87 -70.18 -33.62
CA LYS A 290 39.06 -69.59 -32.99
C LYS A 290 39.07 -68.05 -33.12
N ARG A 291 38.65 -67.51 -34.28
CA ARG A 291 38.47 -66.06 -34.47
C ARG A 291 37.29 -65.49 -33.66
N LYS A 292 36.11 -66.14 -33.69
CA LYS A 292 34.93 -65.76 -32.89
C LYS A 292 35.26 -65.72 -31.39
N ALA A 293 35.98 -66.71 -30.87
CA ALA A 293 36.42 -66.77 -29.48
C ALA A 293 37.38 -65.61 -29.11
N LEU A 294 38.30 -65.23 -30.01
CA LEU A 294 39.15 -64.06 -29.82
C LEU A 294 38.37 -62.74 -29.83
N PHE A 295 37.40 -62.59 -30.73
CA PHE A 295 36.50 -61.42 -30.73
C PHE A 295 35.63 -61.38 -29.45
N LEU A 296 35.08 -62.51 -29.00
CA LEU A 296 34.32 -62.58 -27.75
C LEU A 296 35.17 -62.22 -26.52
N LYS A 297 36.45 -62.64 -26.47
CA LYS A 297 37.39 -62.21 -25.42
C LYS A 297 37.65 -60.70 -25.45
N LYS A 298 37.92 -60.13 -26.64
CA LYS A 298 38.09 -58.66 -26.79
C LYS A 298 36.84 -57.89 -26.39
N ASN A 299 35.66 -58.34 -26.81
CA ASN A 299 34.39 -57.69 -26.51
C ASN A 299 34.04 -57.74 -25.01
N ARG A 300 34.39 -58.83 -24.31
CA ARG A 300 34.28 -58.90 -22.83
C ARG A 300 35.19 -57.87 -22.16
N HIS A 301 36.46 -57.83 -22.54
CA HIS A 301 37.43 -56.87 -21.98
C HIS A 301 37.03 -55.41 -22.21
N ILE A 302 36.54 -55.07 -23.40
CA ILE A 302 35.99 -53.73 -23.70
C ILE A 302 34.74 -53.44 -22.85
N ALA A 303 33.86 -54.43 -22.65
CA ALA A 303 32.69 -54.29 -21.79
C ALA A 303 33.02 -54.21 -20.28
N GLU A 304 34.18 -54.73 -19.85
CA GLU A 304 34.71 -54.59 -18.50
C GLU A 304 35.26 -53.17 -18.29
N ILE A 305 36.09 -52.66 -19.21
CA ILE A 305 36.58 -51.26 -19.18
C ILE A 305 35.40 -50.27 -19.14
N LEU A 306 34.41 -50.42 -20.03
CA LEU A 306 33.22 -49.57 -20.08
C LEU A 306 32.30 -49.70 -18.85
N ARG A 307 32.46 -50.74 -18.01
CA ARG A 307 31.80 -50.84 -16.71
C ARG A 307 32.57 -50.10 -15.64
N GLU A 308 33.90 -50.25 -15.60
CA GLU A 308 34.75 -49.52 -14.67
C GLU A 308 34.65 -48.00 -14.87
N GLU A 309 34.71 -47.52 -16.12
CA GLU A 309 34.56 -46.10 -16.43
C GLU A 309 33.20 -45.57 -15.93
N LYS A 310 32.12 -46.30 -16.17
CA LYS A 310 30.77 -45.94 -15.67
C LYS A 310 30.63 -46.04 -14.15
N MET A 311 31.45 -46.84 -13.48
CA MET A 311 31.52 -46.85 -12.00
C MET A 311 32.29 -45.62 -11.50
N ARG A 312 33.45 -45.30 -12.09
CA ARG A 312 34.23 -44.10 -11.77
C ARG A 312 33.43 -42.81 -12.03
N GLU A 313 32.67 -42.73 -13.13
CA GLU A 313 31.72 -41.64 -13.42
C GLU A 313 30.65 -41.51 -12.33
N ARG A 314 30.09 -42.62 -11.85
CA ARG A 314 29.08 -42.61 -10.77
C ARG A 314 29.67 -42.19 -9.44
N GLU A 315 30.84 -42.72 -9.08
CA GLU A 315 31.57 -42.33 -7.86
C GLU A 315 31.93 -40.84 -7.87
N TYR A 316 32.39 -40.32 -9.01
CA TYR A 316 32.64 -38.89 -9.19
C TYR A 316 31.35 -38.05 -9.10
N GLN A 317 30.24 -38.50 -9.70
CA GLN A 317 28.94 -37.84 -9.56
C GLN A 317 28.34 -37.93 -8.14
N VAL A 318 28.73 -38.92 -7.34
CA VAL A 318 28.35 -39.02 -5.92
C VAL A 318 29.18 -38.02 -5.10
N ARG A 319 30.50 -37.97 -5.26
CA ARG A 319 31.36 -36.96 -4.60
C ARG A 319 30.92 -35.53 -4.91
N LEU A 320 30.64 -35.22 -6.19
CA LEU A 320 30.10 -33.92 -6.60
C LEU A 320 28.71 -33.59 -6.05
N ARG A 321 27.97 -34.55 -5.46
CA ARG A 321 26.75 -34.29 -4.69
C ARG A 321 27.08 -34.09 -3.22
N GLU A 322 27.90 -34.96 -2.64
CA GLU A 322 28.37 -34.84 -1.25
C GLU A 322 29.05 -33.49 -0.99
N GLU A 323 29.93 -33.05 -1.88
CA GLU A 323 30.56 -31.72 -1.86
C GLU A 323 29.53 -30.57 -1.92
N LYS A 324 28.49 -30.70 -2.76
CA LYS A 324 27.42 -29.69 -2.86
C LYS A 324 26.52 -29.69 -1.64
N ASP A 325 26.19 -30.85 -1.10
CA ASP A 325 25.36 -31.00 0.09
C ASP A 325 26.10 -30.50 1.35
N LEU A 326 27.44 -30.61 1.40
CA LEU A 326 28.29 -29.96 2.40
C LEU A 326 28.24 -28.43 2.27
N ILE A 327 28.46 -27.88 1.08
CA ILE A 327 28.37 -26.43 0.83
C ILE A 327 26.97 -25.89 1.18
N ILE A 328 25.91 -26.63 0.85
CA ILE A 328 24.53 -26.29 1.21
C ILE A 328 24.36 -26.30 2.73
N GLN A 329 24.88 -27.31 3.44
CA GLN A 329 24.84 -27.36 4.90
C GLN A 329 25.60 -26.20 5.56
N GLU A 330 26.74 -25.78 5.00
CA GLU A 330 27.49 -24.62 5.51
C GLU A 330 26.73 -23.31 5.30
N VAL A 331 26.18 -23.08 4.10
CA VAL A 331 25.32 -21.91 3.79
C VAL A 331 24.04 -21.92 4.64
N TRP A 332 23.52 -23.08 5.03
CA TRP A 332 22.38 -23.17 5.95
C TRP A 332 22.78 -22.91 7.41
N LYS A 333 23.99 -23.29 7.83
CA LYS A 333 24.54 -22.97 9.17
C LYS A 333 24.79 -21.47 9.32
N THR A 334 25.42 -20.82 8.34
CA THR A 334 25.63 -19.36 8.38
C THR A 334 24.29 -18.62 8.39
N LYS A 335 23.35 -18.98 7.51
CA LYS A 335 21.98 -18.42 7.51
C LYS A 335 21.15 -18.75 8.75
N ALA A 336 21.55 -19.74 9.57
CA ALA A 336 20.95 -19.96 10.88
C ALA A 336 21.56 -19.01 11.93
N GLN A 337 22.89 -18.87 11.94
CA GLN A 337 23.61 -17.94 12.82
C GLN A 337 23.20 -16.48 12.55
N GLU A 338 23.08 -16.07 11.28
CA GLU A 338 22.58 -14.76 10.87
C GLU A 338 21.17 -14.47 11.40
N ARG A 339 20.27 -15.46 11.37
CA ARG A 339 18.91 -15.33 11.90
C ARG A 339 18.90 -15.21 13.43
N VAL A 340 19.68 -16.02 14.14
CA VAL A 340 19.82 -15.91 15.60
C VAL A 340 20.37 -14.53 15.99
N ALA A 341 21.45 -14.07 15.32
CA ALA A 341 22.02 -12.74 15.55
C ALA A 341 21.06 -11.59 15.15
N HIS A 342 20.15 -11.80 14.22
CA HIS A 342 19.09 -10.83 13.88
C HIS A 342 17.99 -10.81 14.96
N GLU A 343 17.53 -11.98 15.41
CA GLU A 343 16.58 -12.09 16.53
C GLU A 343 17.13 -11.50 17.83
N GLU A 344 18.43 -11.68 18.12
CA GLU A 344 19.10 -11.08 19.27
C GLU A 344 19.12 -9.55 19.16
N LYS A 345 19.50 -8.99 18.01
CA LYS A 345 19.44 -7.53 17.75
C LYS A 345 18.01 -6.98 17.85
N GLN A 346 17.00 -7.74 17.42
CA GLN A 346 15.59 -7.35 17.58
C GLN A 346 15.18 -7.35 19.06
N ARG A 347 15.53 -8.39 19.83
CA ARG A 347 15.26 -8.45 21.28
C ARG A 347 15.99 -7.35 22.05
N GLU A 348 17.20 -6.97 21.65
CA GLU A 348 17.92 -5.82 22.22
C GLU A 348 17.25 -4.49 21.87
N PHE A 349 16.80 -4.33 20.62
CA PHE A 349 16.04 -3.16 20.19
C PHE A 349 14.71 -3.03 20.95
N GLU A 350 13.92 -4.10 21.05
CA GLU A 350 12.67 -4.17 21.82
C GLU A 350 12.89 -3.79 23.29
N ARG A 351 13.93 -4.33 23.94
CA ARG A 351 14.30 -3.95 25.32
C ARG A 351 14.66 -2.46 25.45
N LEU A 352 15.34 -1.89 24.46
CA LEU A 352 15.67 -0.46 24.45
C LEU A 352 14.44 0.42 24.17
N GLU A 353 13.50 -0.03 23.36
CA GLU A 353 12.21 0.65 23.15
C GLU A 353 11.34 0.60 24.40
N GLU A 354 11.23 -0.56 25.08
CA GLU A 354 10.56 -0.68 26.39
C GLU A 354 11.12 0.33 27.41
N ILE A 355 12.44 0.52 27.46
CA ILE A 355 13.09 1.49 28.36
C ILE A 355 12.74 2.93 27.95
N ARG A 356 12.77 3.24 26.64
CA ARG A 356 12.38 4.57 26.12
C ARG A 356 10.91 4.89 26.36
N GLU A 357 10.01 3.91 26.21
CA GLU A 357 8.59 4.06 26.49
C GLU A 357 8.36 4.30 27.99
N LYS A 358 8.95 3.49 28.88
CA LYS A 358 8.86 3.68 30.34
C LYS A 358 9.34 5.08 30.76
N VAL A 359 10.47 5.55 30.22
CA VAL A 359 10.99 6.92 30.46
C VAL A 359 10.05 8.00 29.90
N THR A 360 9.43 7.77 28.73
CA THR A 360 8.46 8.70 28.13
C THR A 360 7.19 8.80 28.97
N VAL A 361 6.61 7.66 29.35
CA VAL A 361 5.44 7.55 30.21
C VAL A 361 5.69 8.15 31.60
N GLU A 362 6.88 7.98 32.18
CA GLU A 362 7.26 8.70 33.40
C GLU A 362 7.33 10.21 33.20
N ARG A 363 7.92 10.68 32.09
CA ARG A 363 8.03 12.10 31.78
C ARG A 363 6.67 12.75 31.53
N GLU A 364 5.72 12.02 30.96
CA GLU A 364 4.34 12.46 30.78
C GLU A 364 3.55 12.43 32.09
N LYS A 365 3.69 11.39 32.92
CA LYS A 365 3.13 11.36 34.28
C LYS A 365 3.61 12.54 35.13
N ARG A 366 4.89 12.94 35.02
CA ARG A 366 5.42 14.14 35.69
C ARG A 366 4.77 15.41 35.16
N ARG A 367 4.70 15.61 33.83
CA ARG A 367 3.99 16.76 33.22
C ARG A 367 2.54 16.85 33.67
N ALA A 368 1.77 15.76 33.57
CA ALA A 368 0.37 15.72 33.98
C ALA A 368 0.18 16.05 35.48
N MET A 369 1.11 15.61 36.34
CA MET A 369 1.10 15.97 37.77
C MET A 369 1.45 17.45 38.01
N ASP A 370 2.32 18.05 37.21
CA ASP A 370 2.69 19.47 37.34
C ASP A 370 1.62 20.39 36.73
N GLU A 371 1.00 20.00 35.61
CA GLU A 371 -0.21 20.62 35.06
C GLU A 371 -1.38 20.55 36.05
N LEU A 372 -1.58 19.42 36.73
CA LEU A 372 -2.59 19.28 37.78
C LEU A 372 -2.33 20.23 38.96
N LYS A 373 -1.07 20.37 39.41
CA LYS A 373 -0.69 21.37 40.43
C LYS A 373 -0.95 22.80 39.97
N GLN A 374 -0.65 23.11 38.71
CA GLN A 374 -0.90 24.44 38.14
C GLN A 374 -2.40 24.74 38.09
N ILE A 375 -3.23 23.77 37.68
CA ILE A 375 -4.69 23.89 37.64
C ILE A 375 -5.27 24.04 39.06
N THR A 376 -4.78 23.31 40.07
CA THR A 376 -5.26 23.48 41.45
C THR A 376 -4.81 24.80 42.06
N ALA A 377 -3.60 25.29 41.76
CA ALA A 377 -3.15 26.63 42.14
C ALA A 377 -4.03 27.74 41.53
N ILE A 378 -4.35 27.65 40.23
CA ILE A 378 -5.25 28.59 39.54
C ILE A 378 -6.66 28.55 40.15
N ARG A 379 -7.19 27.37 40.47
CA ARG A 379 -8.50 27.24 41.15
C ARG A 379 -8.50 27.90 42.52
N LYS A 380 -7.47 27.64 43.33
CA LYS A 380 -7.30 28.22 44.67
C LYS A 380 -7.18 29.75 44.62
N HIS A 381 -6.41 30.32 43.69
CA HIS A 381 -6.35 31.76 43.47
C HIS A 381 -7.73 32.34 43.08
N ALA A 382 -8.45 31.68 42.16
CA ALA A 382 -9.78 32.10 41.75
C ALA A 382 -10.83 31.96 42.86
N GLU A 383 -10.62 31.09 43.85
CA GLU A 383 -11.44 30.98 45.07
C GLU A 383 -11.11 32.08 46.08
N GLU A 384 -9.83 32.38 46.29
CA GLU A 384 -9.36 33.50 47.12
C GLU A 384 -9.83 34.86 46.56
N GLU A 385 -9.83 35.05 45.24
CA GLU A 385 -10.40 36.23 44.58
C GLU A 385 -11.93 36.30 44.72
N LYS A 386 -12.65 35.17 44.61
CA LYS A 386 -14.09 35.12 44.87
C LYS A 386 -14.40 35.52 46.32
N GLU A 387 -13.68 34.97 47.29
CA GLU A 387 -13.82 35.39 48.70
C GLU A 387 -13.53 36.87 48.88
N ALA A 388 -12.45 37.40 48.28
CA ALA A 388 -12.10 38.81 48.37
C ALA A 388 -13.19 39.72 47.77
N THR A 389 -13.80 39.33 46.64
CA THR A 389 -14.91 40.09 46.04
C THR A 389 -16.20 40.00 46.86
N VAL A 390 -16.51 38.85 47.48
CA VAL A 390 -17.63 38.72 48.43
C VAL A 390 -17.41 39.60 49.67
N LYS A 391 -16.22 39.53 50.28
CA LYS A 391 -15.84 40.37 51.44
C LYS A 391 -15.90 41.86 51.11
N ARG A 392 -15.50 42.28 49.90
CA ARG A 392 -15.69 43.67 49.40
C ARG A 392 -17.16 44.04 49.24
N ARG A 393 -17.99 43.18 48.64
CA ARG A 393 -19.44 43.39 48.48
C ARG A 393 -20.16 43.50 49.83
N GLU A 394 -19.79 42.68 50.81
CA GLU A 394 -20.33 42.80 52.17
C GLU A 394 -19.94 44.11 52.85
N LYS A 395 -18.69 44.56 52.70
CA LYS A 395 -18.23 45.84 53.26
C LYS A 395 -19.03 47.00 52.68
N LEU A 396 -19.17 47.07 51.35
CA LEU A 396 -20.01 48.05 50.66
C LEU A 396 -21.48 47.99 51.10
N ARG A 397 -22.05 46.79 51.32
CA ARG A 397 -23.41 46.62 51.85
C ARG A 397 -23.54 47.15 53.28
N LYS A 398 -22.54 46.90 54.14
CA LYS A 398 -22.50 47.40 55.53
C LYS A 398 -22.38 48.93 55.56
N GLU A 399 -21.56 49.51 54.70
CA GLU A 399 -21.38 50.96 54.52
C GLU A 399 -22.68 51.62 54.01
N TYR A 400 -23.29 51.09 52.96
CA TYR A 400 -24.57 51.59 52.43
C TYR A 400 -25.72 51.53 53.46
N LEU A 401 -25.79 50.47 54.27
CA LEU A 401 -26.77 50.36 55.37
C LEU A 401 -26.49 51.35 56.51
N LEU A 402 -25.23 51.77 56.69
CA LEU A 402 -24.85 52.78 57.68
C LEU A 402 -25.22 54.19 57.18
N ASP A 403 -24.94 54.49 55.91
CA ASP A 403 -25.39 55.72 55.24
C ASP A 403 -26.91 55.88 55.28
N LEU A 404 -27.67 54.82 55.01
CA LEU A 404 -29.14 54.85 55.13
C LEU A 404 -29.60 55.16 56.56
N LYS A 405 -28.91 54.67 57.60
CA LYS A 405 -29.20 55.01 59.00
C LYS A 405 -28.85 56.46 59.32
N VAL A 406 -27.72 56.98 58.82
CA VAL A 406 -27.35 58.39 58.97
C VAL A 406 -28.36 59.31 58.27
N GLN A 407 -28.76 58.99 57.04
CA GLN A 407 -29.79 59.73 56.33
C GLN A 407 -31.15 59.68 57.04
N ALA A 408 -31.56 58.53 57.58
CA ALA A 408 -32.78 58.41 58.38
C ALA A 408 -32.71 59.24 59.68
N SER A 409 -31.57 59.23 60.38
CA SER A 409 -31.33 60.09 61.55
C SER A 409 -31.42 61.57 61.20
N ASN A 410 -30.80 61.99 60.09
CA ASN A 410 -30.81 63.38 59.64
C ASN A 410 -32.21 63.84 59.18
N ARG A 411 -33.01 62.94 58.58
CA ARG A 411 -34.44 63.17 58.28
C ARG A 411 -35.26 63.30 59.57
N ALA A 412 -35.00 62.47 60.59
CA ALA A 412 -35.66 62.57 61.89
C ALA A 412 -35.28 63.86 62.66
N GLN A 413 -34.02 64.31 62.56
CA GLN A 413 -33.58 65.58 63.14
C GLN A 413 -34.21 66.78 62.43
N THR A 414 -34.19 66.82 61.09
CA THR A 414 -34.81 67.91 60.32
C THR A 414 -36.33 67.96 60.51
N ALA A 415 -37.01 66.80 60.61
CA ALA A 415 -38.43 66.75 60.99
C ALA A 415 -38.69 67.30 62.41
N ARG A 416 -37.84 66.97 63.40
CA ARG A 416 -37.93 67.53 64.76
C ARG A 416 -37.67 69.04 64.81
N GLU A 417 -36.73 69.55 64.01
CA GLU A 417 -36.53 70.99 63.85
C GLU A 417 -37.72 71.67 63.17
N GLN A 418 -38.28 71.07 62.12
CA GLN A 418 -39.43 71.60 61.43
C GLN A 418 -40.68 71.61 62.34
N ALA A 419 -40.88 70.57 63.15
CA ALA A 419 -41.88 70.55 64.22
C ALA A 419 -41.68 71.71 65.20
N ARG A 420 -40.47 71.90 65.75
CA ARG A 420 -40.15 73.06 66.64
C ARG A 420 -40.33 74.43 65.97
N ARG A 421 -40.11 74.52 64.64
CA ARG A 421 -40.35 75.76 63.86
C ARG A 421 -41.84 75.99 63.62
N ASN A 422 -42.63 74.93 63.48
CA ASN A 422 -44.09 74.98 63.36
C ASN A 422 -44.75 75.30 64.70
N GLU A 423 -44.35 74.63 65.79
CA GLU A 423 -44.75 74.94 67.17
C GLU A 423 -44.51 76.42 67.52
N ARG A 424 -43.35 76.99 67.16
CA ARG A 424 -43.05 78.44 67.31
C ARG A 424 -43.85 79.35 66.38
N ARG A 425 -44.42 78.84 65.28
CA ARG A 425 -45.36 79.57 64.40
C ARG A 425 -46.77 79.49 64.96
N GLU A 426 -47.19 78.32 65.42
CA GLU A 426 -48.47 78.06 66.08
C GLU A 426 -48.60 78.87 67.37
N GLN A 427 -47.57 78.92 68.22
CA GLN A 427 -47.50 79.83 69.37
C GLN A 427 -47.68 81.29 68.94
N LYS A 428 -47.06 81.74 67.85
CA LYS A 428 -47.23 83.11 67.32
C LYS A 428 -48.57 83.36 66.61
N ILE A 429 -49.24 82.31 66.17
CA ILE A 429 -50.62 82.37 65.64
C ILE A 429 -51.57 82.47 66.83
N GLN A 430 -51.40 81.63 67.86
CA GLN A 430 -52.13 81.68 69.13
C GLN A 430 -51.94 83.02 69.84
N GLU A 431 -50.73 83.59 69.92
CA GLU A 431 -50.50 84.96 70.45
C GLU A 431 -51.31 86.02 69.66
N ARG A 432 -51.38 85.89 68.34
CA ARG A 432 -52.16 86.79 67.46
C ARG A 432 -53.66 86.55 67.58
N GLU A 433 -54.09 85.32 67.78
CA GLU A 433 -55.48 84.93 67.96
C GLU A 433 -55.98 85.27 69.36
N GLU A 434 -55.15 85.15 70.39
CA GLU A 434 -55.36 85.72 71.72
C GLU A 434 -55.39 87.24 71.68
N ALA A 435 -54.50 87.90 70.94
CA ALA A 435 -54.56 89.36 70.78
C ALA A 435 -55.83 89.80 70.03
N ARG A 436 -56.27 89.03 69.03
CA ARG A 436 -57.59 89.19 68.38
C ARG A 436 -58.73 88.89 69.34
N LEU A 437 -58.64 87.87 70.20
CA LEU A 437 -59.64 87.49 71.20
C LEU A 437 -59.70 88.46 72.37
N ARG A 438 -58.59 89.13 72.73
CA ARG A 438 -58.60 90.27 73.66
C ARG A 438 -59.28 91.45 73.01
N ARG A 439 -58.89 91.84 71.79
CA ARG A 439 -59.59 92.88 71.01
C ARG A 439 -61.06 92.57 70.74
N PHE A 440 -61.43 91.30 70.62
CA PHE A 440 -62.80 90.83 70.44
C PHE A 440 -63.56 90.67 71.76
N ARG A 441 -62.87 90.49 72.90
CA ARG A 441 -63.48 90.60 74.25
C ARG A 441 -63.65 92.07 74.64
N GLU A 442 -62.74 92.94 74.24
CA GLU A 442 -62.85 94.40 74.32
C GLU A 442 -63.96 94.91 73.39
N SER A 443 -64.02 94.42 72.14
CA SER A 443 -65.15 94.73 71.26
C SER A 443 -66.45 94.11 71.79
N GLN A 444 -66.49 92.86 72.24
CA GLN A 444 -67.68 92.29 72.87
C GLN A 444 -68.07 92.95 74.19
N PHE A 445 -67.15 93.59 74.91
CA PHE A 445 -67.50 94.46 76.05
C PHE A 445 -68.19 95.76 75.57
N MET A 446 -67.78 96.30 74.42
CA MET A 446 -68.42 97.45 73.76
C MET A 446 -69.68 97.06 72.95
N ASP A 447 -69.81 95.81 72.52
CA ASP A 447 -70.94 95.28 71.74
C ASP A 447 -72.01 94.66 72.66
N THR A 448 -71.67 94.16 73.85
CA THR A 448 -72.68 93.85 74.90
C THR A 448 -73.31 95.13 75.46
N MET A 449 -72.65 96.28 75.29
CA MET A 449 -73.24 97.63 75.43
C MET A 449 -74.10 98.08 74.23
N ARG A 450 -74.23 97.29 73.14
CA ARG A 450 -74.91 97.71 71.89
C ARG A 450 -75.84 96.70 71.22
N ALA A 451 -75.70 95.39 71.44
CA ALA A 451 -76.27 94.36 70.57
C ALA A 451 -76.97 93.20 71.32
N THR A 452 -78.14 93.50 71.90
CA THR A 452 -79.13 92.48 72.31
C THR A 452 -79.83 91.83 71.09
N ARG A 453 -79.10 91.10 70.23
CA ARG A 453 -79.72 90.28 69.15
C ARG A 453 -78.84 89.19 68.52
N SER A 454 -79.27 87.92 68.69
CA SER A 454 -79.26 86.77 67.74
C SER A 454 -77.96 86.25 67.07
N THR A 455 -77.77 84.99 66.64
CA THR A 455 -78.05 83.57 67.06
C THR A 455 -77.48 82.63 65.95
N PHE A 456 -77.10 81.38 66.27
CA PHE A 456 -76.91 80.19 65.38
C PHE A 456 -75.56 79.91 64.63
N LYS A 457 -75.49 78.76 63.91
CA LYS A 457 -74.44 77.69 63.85
C LYS A 457 -74.57 76.83 62.53
N PRO A 458 -73.86 75.71 62.22
CA PRO A 458 -72.42 75.29 62.36
C PRO A 458 -71.85 74.37 61.20
N ASP A 459 -70.68 73.70 61.39
CA ASP A 459 -70.16 72.35 60.91
C ASP A 459 -70.20 71.95 59.38
N GLU A 460 -69.57 70.92 58.74
CA GLU A 460 -68.44 69.93 58.89
C GLU A 460 -68.10 69.32 57.46
N GLY A 461 -67.22 68.34 57.10
CA GLY A 461 -66.15 67.53 57.76
C GLY A 461 -65.70 66.23 56.97
N LEU A 462 -64.38 65.93 56.90
CA LEU A 462 -63.68 64.60 56.59
C LEU A 462 -63.85 63.92 55.17
N GLU A 463 -63.16 62.85 54.67
CA GLU A 463 -61.94 62.03 55.03
C GLU A 463 -61.16 61.41 53.78
N GLU A 464 -60.54 60.20 53.81
CA GLU A 464 -59.52 59.66 52.84
C GLU A 464 -59.48 58.09 52.64
N GLY A 465 -58.76 57.50 51.65
CA GLY A 465 -58.24 56.09 51.71
C GLY A 465 -58.08 55.15 50.46
N ASN A 466 -56.85 54.57 50.28
CA ASN A 466 -56.48 53.10 50.18
C ASN A 466 -56.28 52.24 48.85
N GLU A 467 -55.78 50.97 48.96
CA GLU A 467 -54.93 50.13 48.01
C GLU A 467 -55.43 48.69 47.50
N GLY A 468 -54.73 47.99 46.54
CA GLY A 468 -54.41 46.50 46.63
C GLY A 468 -54.42 45.41 45.45
N ARG A 469 -53.23 44.94 44.94
CA ARG A 469 -52.57 43.54 44.93
C ARG A 469 -52.99 42.18 44.15
N MET A 470 -52.05 41.54 43.33
CA MET A 470 -51.67 40.07 43.00
C MET A 470 -52.55 39.00 42.17
N GLN A 471 -52.17 37.76 41.65
CA GLN A 471 -50.95 37.02 41.06
C GLN A 471 -51.09 35.44 40.66
N THR A 472 -50.29 34.85 39.70
CA THR A 472 -49.64 33.42 39.55
C THR A 472 -50.12 32.13 38.70
N THR A 473 -49.16 31.35 38.06
CA THR A 473 -49.00 29.84 37.66
C THR A 473 -49.80 29.06 36.50
N GLN A 474 -49.54 27.77 36.02
CA GLN A 474 -48.38 26.94 35.43
C GLN A 474 -48.71 25.41 34.99
N MET A 475 -48.08 24.72 33.96
CA MET A 475 -48.18 23.23 33.50
C MET A 475 -47.17 22.80 32.31
N GLY A 476 -46.93 21.58 31.69
CA GLY A 476 -47.09 20.07 31.89
C GLY A 476 -46.95 19.04 30.63
N SER A 477 -46.47 17.75 30.75
CA SER A 477 -46.71 16.43 29.93
C SER A 477 -45.70 15.68 28.93
N THR A 478 -46.05 14.47 28.37
CA THR A 478 -45.18 13.35 27.74
C THR A 478 -45.85 12.38 26.65
N GLY A 479 -45.15 11.37 26.01
CA GLY A 479 -45.73 10.31 25.07
C GLY A 479 -44.84 9.14 24.48
N LYS A 480 -45.40 8.04 23.90
CA LYS A 480 -44.72 6.77 23.36
C LYS A 480 -45.66 5.83 22.49
N ASP A 481 -45.20 4.94 21.58
CA ASP A 481 -46.05 3.96 20.78
C ASP A 481 -45.31 2.73 20.10
N GLU A 482 -46.00 1.61 19.71
CA GLU A 482 -45.50 0.46 18.87
C GLU A 482 -46.56 -0.63 18.40
N GLY A 483 -46.47 -1.22 17.18
CA GLY A 483 -46.90 -2.63 16.87
C GLY A 483 -47.78 -2.98 15.61
N ARG A 484 -47.51 -4.17 14.95
CA ARG A 484 -48.40 -5.09 14.13
C ARG A 484 -47.71 -5.82 12.93
N LYS A 485 -47.58 -7.17 12.91
CA LYS A 485 -47.35 -8.04 11.70
C LYS A 485 -47.60 -9.56 11.94
N THR A 486 -48.71 -10.18 11.49
CA THR A 486 -48.90 -11.67 11.52
C THR A 486 -50.02 -12.21 10.59
N VAL A 487 -49.74 -12.41 9.28
CA VAL A 487 -50.53 -13.31 8.39
C VAL A 487 -49.63 -13.92 7.31
N GLU A 488 -48.85 -13.06 6.64
CA GLU A 488 -48.08 -13.40 5.43
C GLU A 488 -46.97 -14.46 5.63
N ALA A 489 -46.60 -14.76 6.88
CA ALA A 489 -45.53 -15.70 7.21
C ALA A 489 -45.96 -17.17 7.03
N ASP A 490 -47.18 -17.53 7.43
CA ASP A 490 -47.62 -18.93 7.45
C ASP A 490 -47.92 -19.47 6.04
N GLU A 491 -48.34 -18.60 5.12
CA GLU A 491 -48.62 -18.99 3.74
C GLU A 491 -47.34 -19.32 2.96
N ARG A 492 -46.24 -18.61 3.24
CA ARG A 492 -44.90 -18.95 2.72
C ARG A 492 -44.44 -20.32 3.21
N ARG A 493 -44.74 -20.65 4.48
CA ARG A 493 -44.35 -21.91 5.14
C ARG A 493 -45.05 -23.13 4.53
N LYS A 494 -46.35 -23.01 4.20
CA LYS A 494 -47.09 -24.05 3.44
C LYS A 494 -46.48 -24.29 2.06
N ARG A 495 -46.15 -23.22 1.33
CA ARG A 495 -45.54 -23.27 -0.01
C ARG A 495 -44.09 -23.79 -0.04
N GLN A 496 -43.46 -24.04 1.12
CA GLN A 496 -42.19 -24.79 1.22
C GLN A 496 -42.45 -26.30 1.40
N ALA A 497 -43.28 -26.69 2.37
CA ALA A 497 -43.55 -28.10 2.69
C ALA A 497 -44.06 -28.92 1.48
N GLU A 498 -44.87 -28.30 0.60
CA GLU A 498 -45.35 -28.93 -0.64
C GLU A 498 -44.22 -29.25 -1.65
N ARG A 499 -43.16 -28.43 -1.68
CA ARG A 499 -41.97 -28.69 -2.53
C ARG A 499 -41.14 -29.82 -1.94
N ASP A 500 -41.02 -29.86 -0.62
CA ASP A 500 -40.23 -30.86 0.10
C ASP A 500 -40.86 -32.26 -0.02
N GLU A 501 -42.20 -32.37 -0.01
CA GLU A 501 -42.90 -33.60 -0.39
C GLU A 501 -42.62 -34.01 -1.84
N LYS A 502 -42.66 -33.05 -2.78
CA LYS A 502 -42.46 -33.35 -4.21
C LYS A 502 -41.04 -33.87 -4.48
N LEU A 503 -40.02 -33.25 -3.86
CA LEU A 503 -38.64 -33.71 -3.95
C LEU A 503 -38.48 -35.14 -3.43
N LYS A 504 -39.01 -35.47 -2.25
CA LYS A 504 -38.97 -36.85 -1.70
C LYS A 504 -39.60 -37.87 -2.65
N ARG A 505 -40.75 -37.56 -3.25
CA ARG A 505 -41.42 -38.43 -4.25
C ARG A 505 -40.61 -38.60 -5.55
N GLU A 506 -39.73 -37.68 -5.89
CA GLU A 506 -38.81 -37.80 -7.03
C GLU A 506 -37.52 -38.55 -6.68
N GLU A 507 -37.00 -38.40 -5.45
CA GLU A 507 -35.87 -39.17 -4.92
C GLU A 507 -36.21 -40.66 -4.77
N GLU A 508 -37.39 -40.99 -4.23
CA GLU A 508 -37.88 -42.37 -4.18
C GLU A 508 -37.97 -43.01 -5.56
N LYS A 509 -38.41 -42.26 -6.58
CA LYS A 509 -38.48 -42.73 -7.98
C LYS A 509 -37.09 -42.97 -8.55
N LYS A 510 -36.11 -42.09 -8.27
CA LYS A 510 -34.71 -42.27 -8.68
C LYS A 510 -34.10 -43.52 -8.02
N GLY A 511 -34.31 -43.71 -6.72
CA GLY A 511 -33.82 -44.90 -6.00
C GLY A 511 -34.40 -46.21 -6.55
N LYS A 512 -35.72 -46.26 -6.78
CA LYS A 512 -36.39 -47.42 -7.41
C LYS A 512 -35.91 -47.67 -8.84
N MET A 513 -35.63 -46.62 -9.63
CA MET A 513 -35.06 -46.74 -10.97
C MET A 513 -33.61 -47.25 -10.95
N GLN A 514 -32.78 -46.81 -10.00
CA GLN A 514 -31.42 -47.34 -9.80
C GLN A 514 -31.39 -48.80 -9.36
N GLN A 515 -32.40 -49.27 -8.59
CA GLN A 515 -32.51 -50.69 -8.22
C GLN A 515 -32.93 -51.60 -9.39
N LEU A 516 -33.73 -51.08 -10.34
CA LEU A 516 -34.15 -51.82 -11.54
C LEU A 516 -33.07 -51.86 -12.63
N SER A 517 -32.16 -50.90 -12.66
CA SER A 517 -30.95 -50.96 -13.50
C SER A 517 -29.92 -51.91 -12.88
N GLY A 518 -29.86 -53.14 -13.37
CA GLY A 518 -28.85 -54.13 -12.97
C GLY A 518 -27.42 -53.57 -12.99
N LYS A 519 -26.60 -54.00 -12.01
CA LYS A 519 -25.25 -53.46 -11.77
C LYS A 519 -24.25 -53.79 -12.90
N ASN A 520 -24.31 -53.06 -14.00
CA ASN A 520 -23.21 -52.96 -14.95
C ASN A 520 -21.98 -52.37 -14.22
N PRO A 521 -20.83 -53.07 -14.13
CA PRO A 521 -19.65 -52.55 -13.44
C PRO A 521 -19.19 -51.21 -14.03
N ASN A 522 -19.25 -51.07 -15.36
CA ASN A 522 -18.93 -49.82 -16.05
C ASN A 522 -19.83 -48.64 -15.63
N LEU A 523 -21.10 -48.88 -15.24
CA LEU A 523 -21.95 -47.81 -14.69
C LEU A 523 -21.56 -47.42 -13.27
N ALA A 524 -21.10 -48.37 -12.45
CA ALA A 524 -20.59 -48.09 -11.11
C ALA A 524 -19.25 -47.33 -11.14
N GLU A 525 -18.38 -47.62 -12.11
CA GLU A 525 -17.17 -46.83 -12.34
C GLU A 525 -17.51 -45.43 -12.90
N LEU A 526 -18.46 -45.33 -13.83
CA LEU A 526 -18.92 -44.04 -14.35
C LEU A 526 -19.64 -43.19 -13.29
N SER A 527 -20.35 -43.77 -12.31
CA SER A 527 -20.88 -43.01 -11.17
C SER A 527 -19.75 -42.58 -10.25
N ARG A 528 -18.80 -43.46 -9.91
CA ARG A 528 -17.62 -43.11 -9.10
C ARG A 528 -16.75 -42.01 -9.72
N ILE A 529 -16.60 -41.98 -11.05
CA ILE A 529 -15.91 -40.91 -11.78
C ILE A 529 -16.71 -39.59 -11.74
N LYS A 530 -18.05 -39.66 -11.79
CA LYS A 530 -18.91 -38.46 -11.64
C LYS A 530 -18.91 -37.93 -10.21
N GLU A 531 -18.96 -38.80 -9.21
CA GLU A 531 -18.83 -38.48 -7.78
C GLU A 531 -17.48 -37.81 -7.51
N TRP A 532 -16.38 -38.38 -8.00
CA TRP A 532 -15.04 -37.80 -7.85
C TRP A 532 -14.89 -36.42 -8.54
N ARG A 533 -15.49 -36.24 -9.73
CA ARG A 533 -15.56 -34.91 -10.39
C ARG A 533 -16.43 -33.92 -9.61
N ALA A 534 -17.57 -34.35 -9.09
CA ALA A 534 -18.43 -33.51 -8.27
C ALA A 534 -17.77 -33.10 -6.96
N GLU A 535 -16.99 -33.99 -6.33
CA GLU A 535 -16.14 -33.67 -5.19
C GLU A 535 -15.04 -32.66 -5.53
N ASP A 536 -14.37 -32.81 -6.68
CA ASP A 536 -13.31 -31.90 -7.13
C ASP A 536 -13.89 -30.51 -7.49
N GLU A 537 -15.03 -30.45 -8.17
CA GLU A 537 -15.79 -29.22 -8.38
C GLU A 537 -16.28 -28.59 -7.06
N ALA A 538 -16.73 -29.39 -6.09
CA ALA A 538 -17.14 -28.88 -4.78
C ALA A 538 -15.95 -28.34 -3.99
N LYS A 539 -14.78 -28.98 -4.05
CA LYS A 539 -13.54 -28.50 -3.45
C LYS A 539 -13.08 -27.18 -4.11
N LYS A 540 -13.18 -27.06 -5.43
CA LYS A 540 -12.91 -25.81 -6.17
C LYS A 540 -13.86 -24.70 -5.76
N LYS A 541 -15.18 -24.95 -5.78
CA LYS A 541 -16.20 -23.99 -5.34
C LYS A 541 -16.01 -23.55 -3.89
N MET A 542 -15.65 -24.47 -2.97
CA MET A 542 -15.33 -24.14 -1.58
C MET A 542 -14.08 -23.25 -1.44
N LEU A 543 -13.07 -23.42 -2.29
CA LEU A 543 -11.87 -22.56 -2.32
C LEU A 543 -12.17 -21.19 -2.96
N GLU A 544 -12.99 -21.17 -4.02
CA GLU A 544 -13.47 -19.95 -4.68
C GLU A 544 -14.37 -19.13 -3.73
N ASP A 545 -15.32 -19.75 -3.04
CA ASP A 545 -16.15 -19.13 -2.00
C ASP A 545 -15.31 -18.61 -0.83
N ALA A 546 -14.28 -19.36 -0.40
CA ALA A 546 -13.39 -18.94 0.68
C ALA A 546 -12.48 -17.77 0.26
N ARG A 547 -12.08 -17.72 -1.02
CA ARG A 547 -11.37 -16.58 -1.62
C ARG A 547 -12.28 -15.36 -1.71
N LEU A 548 -13.47 -15.52 -2.27
CA LEU A 548 -14.44 -14.44 -2.49
C LEU A 548 -14.92 -13.84 -1.16
N LYS A 549 -15.10 -14.67 -0.11
CA LYS A 549 -15.36 -14.19 1.26
C LYS A 549 -14.23 -13.32 1.80
N ARG A 550 -12.96 -13.74 1.64
CA ARG A 550 -11.79 -12.93 2.05
C ARG A 550 -11.67 -11.63 1.24
N GLU A 551 -12.05 -11.64 -0.03
CA GLU A 551 -12.09 -10.45 -0.88
C GLU A 551 -13.20 -9.49 -0.42
N LEU A 552 -14.41 -9.99 -0.10
CA LEU A 552 -15.50 -9.19 0.50
C LEU A 552 -15.17 -8.67 1.90
N GLU A 553 -14.56 -9.47 2.77
CA GLU A 553 -14.12 -9.06 4.12
C GLU A 553 -13.10 -7.91 4.04
N ARG A 554 -12.17 -7.96 3.08
CA ARG A 554 -11.23 -6.87 2.79
C ARG A 554 -11.94 -5.64 2.24
N GLU A 555 -12.90 -5.81 1.34
CA GLU A 555 -13.65 -4.68 0.78
C GLU A 555 -14.51 -3.99 1.85
N GLN A 556 -15.14 -4.75 2.74
CA GLN A 556 -15.87 -4.23 3.90
C GLN A 556 -14.93 -3.48 4.85
N ALA A 557 -13.78 -4.06 5.22
CA ALA A 557 -12.80 -3.37 6.06
C ALA A 557 -12.28 -2.06 5.42
N LEU A 558 -12.11 -2.01 4.10
CA LEU A 558 -11.75 -0.77 3.38
C LEU A 558 -12.89 0.25 3.38
N ARG A 559 -14.14 -0.18 3.19
CA ARG A 559 -15.33 0.68 3.30
C ARG A 559 -15.46 1.26 4.72
N ASP A 560 -15.30 0.43 5.75
CA ASP A 560 -15.35 0.85 7.17
C ASP A 560 -14.23 1.84 7.51
N LEU A 561 -13.01 1.62 7.01
CA LEU A 561 -11.88 2.56 7.17
C LEU A 561 -12.16 3.91 6.48
N ASN A 562 -12.74 3.88 5.27
CA ASN A 562 -13.11 5.08 4.53
C ASN A 562 -14.26 5.85 5.21
N GLU A 563 -15.29 5.15 5.71
CA GLU A 563 -16.34 5.75 6.53
C GLU A 563 -15.77 6.34 7.83
N ALA A 564 -14.85 5.66 8.49
CA ALA A 564 -14.18 6.17 9.68
C ALA A 564 -13.27 7.39 9.37
N ALA A 565 -12.69 7.46 8.18
CA ALA A 565 -11.97 8.66 7.71
C ALA A 565 -12.94 9.83 7.48
N ALA A 566 -14.01 9.64 6.70
CA ALA A 566 -15.03 10.64 6.44
C ALA A 566 -15.68 11.19 7.74
N LYS A 567 -16.03 10.30 8.68
CA LYS A 567 -16.58 10.69 9.99
C LYS A 567 -15.58 11.50 10.83
N ARG A 568 -14.28 11.24 10.72
CA ARG A 568 -13.23 12.06 11.36
C ARG A 568 -13.07 13.42 10.67
N GLU A 569 -13.16 13.48 9.35
CA GLU A 569 -13.12 14.73 8.57
C GLU A 569 -14.36 15.61 8.83
N GLU A 570 -15.56 15.03 8.94
CA GLU A 570 -16.76 15.75 9.37
C GLU A 570 -16.59 16.35 10.77
N VAL A 571 -16.10 15.58 11.74
CA VAL A 571 -15.87 16.06 13.10
C VAL A 571 -14.80 17.16 13.12
N TRP A 572 -13.73 17.00 12.33
CA TRP A 572 -12.70 18.03 12.20
C TRP A 572 -13.26 19.32 11.60
N ASN A 573 -14.03 19.24 10.51
CA ASN A 573 -14.66 20.40 9.88
C ASN A 573 -15.62 21.13 10.82
N ARG A 574 -16.46 20.40 11.58
CA ARG A 574 -17.33 20.98 12.61
C ARG A 574 -16.53 21.69 13.71
N LEU A 575 -15.44 21.09 14.18
CA LEU A 575 -14.57 21.69 15.19
C LEU A 575 -13.84 22.93 14.65
N GLU A 576 -13.31 22.89 13.42
CA GLU A 576 -12.59 24.01 12.80
C GLU A 576 -13.52 25.21 12.48
N VAL A 577 -14.81 24.98 12.21
CA VAL A 577 -15.83 26.05 12.20
C VAL A 577 -15.97 26.69 13.59
N THR A 578 -16.24 25.92 14.64
CA THR A 578 -16.38 26.48 16.01
C THR A 578 -15.08 27.11 16.53
N ARG A 579 -13.94 26.72 15.98
CA ARG A 579 -12.64 27.33 16.26
C ARG A 579 -12.53 28.70 15.59
N LYS A 580 -12.87 28.82 14.30
CA LYS A 580 -12.89 30.09 13.55
C LYS A 580 -13.83 31.08 14.22
N GLU A 581 -15.06 30.67 14.55
CA GLU A 581 -16.02 31.48 15.30
C GLU A 581 -15.40 32.05 16.59
N ARG A 582 -14.71 31.22 17.39
CA ARG A 582 -14.00 31.67 18.60
C ARG A 582 -12.77 32.54 18.31
N GLU A 583 -12.10 32.38 17.18
CA GLU A 583 -10.98 33.25 16.76
C GLU A 583 -11.50 34.63 16.32
N ASP A 584 -12.61 34.67 15.56
CA ASP A 584 -13.33 35.88 15.15
C ASP A 584 -13.95 36.61 16.35
N GLU A 585 -14.62 35.92 17.28
CA GLU A 585 -15.10 36.50 18.55
C GLU A 585 -13.96 37.16 19.33
N ARG A 586 -12.79 36.49 19.43
CA ARG A 586 -11.61 37.03 20.10
C ARG A 586 -11.01 38.21 19.34
N GLN A 587 -11.09 38.26 18.00
CA GLN A 587 -10.67 39.40 17.21
C GLN A 587 -11.62 40.59 17.36
N ILE A 588 -12.94 40.37 17.30
CA ILE A 588 -13.98 41.36 17.53
C ILE A 588 -13.86 41.95 18.94
N ASN A 589 -13.63 41.13 19.96
CA ASN A 589 -13.47 41.61 21.33
C ASN A 589 -12.16 42.39 21.53
N ARG A 590 -11.06 42.04 20.86
CA ARG A 590 -9.85 42.89 20.80
C ARG A 590 -10.13 44.23 20.12
N GLN A 591 -10.82 44.23 18.97
CA GLN A 591 -11.19 45.44 18.25
C GLN A 591 -12.09 46.35 19.10
N LYS A 592 -13.11 45.80 19.77
CA LYS A 592 -13.96 46.54 20.73
C LYS A 592 -13.12 47.17 21.85
N ALA A 593 -12.25 46.40 22.50
CA ALA A 593 -11.39 46.93 23.56
C ALA A 593 -10.41 48.02 23.08
N VAL A 594 -9.90 47.93 21.85
CA VAL A 594 -9.09 48.99 21.23
C VAL A 594 -9.93 50.22 20.92
N ILE A 595 -11.15 50.06 20.38
CA ILE A 595 -12.08 51.16 20.10
C ILE A 595 -12.52 51.86 21.39
N GLU A 596 -12.80 51.11 22.46
CA GLU A 596 -13.09 51.68 23.79
C GLU A 596 -11.88 52.41 24.37
N ARG A 597 -10.67 51.85 24.27
CA ARG A 597 -9.44 52.55 24.66
C ARG A 597 -9.25 53.85 23.88
N ILE A 598 -9.54 53.87 22.58
CA ILE A 598 -9.45 55.08 21.74
C ILE A 598 -10.52 56.11 22.14
N LYS A 599 -11.78 55.68 22.34
CA LYS A 599 -12.87 56.56 22.80
C LYS A 599 -12.64 57.17 24.19
N ASN A 600 -11.95 56.43 25.07
CA ASN A 600 -11.66 56.85 26.43
C ASN A 600 -10.30 57.56 26.57
N MET A 601 -9.52 57.72 25.49
CA MET A 601 -8.35 58.62 25.51
C MET A 601 -8.81 60.08 25.43
N PRO A 602 -8.17 61.00 26.19
CA PRO A 602 -8.46 62.43 26.06
C PRO A 602 -8.10 62.92 24.64
N VAL A 603 -8.89 63.86 24.13
CA VAL A 603 -8.70 64.43 22.78
C VAL A 603 -7.29 65.02 22.67
N GLY A 604 -6.50 64.50 21.74
CA GLY A 604 -5.07 64.81 21.55
C GLY A 604 -4.12 63.69 21.97
N GLY A 605 -4.47 62.85 22.94
CA GLY A 605 -3.59 61.79 23.48
C GLY A 605 -3.43 60.54 22.60
N GLY A 606 -4.14 60.45 21.47
CA GLY A 606 -4.13 59.30 20.56
C GLY A 606 -3.28 59.45 19.30
N LEU A 607 -2.64 60.61 19.09
CA LEU A 607 -1.71 60.80 17.97
C LEU A 607 -0.35 60.17 18.30
N PRO A 608 0.37 59.56 17.33
CA PRO A 608 1.77 59.22 17.51
C PRO A 608 2.57 60.49 17.84
N ASN A 609 3.57 60.40 18.74
CA ASN A 609 4.44 61.53 19.15
C ASN A 609 5.23 62.20 18.01
N VAL A 610 5.10 61.74 16.76
CA VAL A 610 5.67 62.33 15.54
C VAL A 610 4.72 63.37 14.91
N LEU A 611 3.45 63.42 15.34
CA LEU A 611 2.38 64.26 14.79
C LEU A 611 1.73 65.20 15.83
N VAL A 612 2.33 65.34 17.01
CA VAL A 612 1.93 66.34 18.01
C VAL A 612 2.89 67.52 17.91
N TYR A 613 2.39 68.65 17.40
CA TYR A 613 3.06 69.94 17.23
C TYR A 613 2.25 71.02 17.97
#